data_AF-A0A4P2QJ36-F1
#
_entry.id   AF-A0A4P2QJ36-F1
#
_cell.length_a   1.000
_cell.length_b   1.000
_cell.length_c   1.000
_cell.angle_alpha   90.00
_cell.angle_beta   90.00
_cell.angle_gamma   90.00
#
_symmetry.space_group_name_H-M   'P 1'
#
loop_
_entity.id
_entity.type
_entity.pdbx_description
1 polymer ?
#
loop_
_entity_poly.entity_id
_entity_poly.type
_entity_poly.pdbx_seq_one_letter_code
_entity_poly.pdbx_strand_id
1 'polypeptide(L)'
;MLSSSTAARDLGDKRSIYHAAGVGHYWVLDPANRLLIVYRWAREGYLFALSAGAGEPVRAEPFEALELRVELLFGDEGEPEAAAPRP
;
A
#
# COMPACT_ATOMS: atom_id res chain seq x y z
N MET A 1 5.47 7.26 -2.40
CA MET A 1 6.73 6.54 -2.08
C MET A 1 7.46 7.32 -1.00
N LEU A 2 7.87 6.64 0.07
CA LEU A 2 8.63 7.23 1.16
C LEU A 2 10.13 7.20 0.79
N SER A 3 10.75 8.38 0.69
CA SER A 3 12.20 8.50 0.71
C SER A 3 12.63 8.68 2.17
N SER A 4 13.69 7.98 2.58
CA SER A 4 14.08 7.72 3.97
C SER A 4 14.42 8.95 4.83
N SER A 5 14.59 10.15 4.26
CA SER A 5 15.03 11.33 5.00
C SER A 5 13.94 12.28 5.52
N THR A 6 12.66 12.08 5.19
CA THR A 6 11.56 12.97 5.66
C THR A 6 10.33 12.21 6.17
N ALA A 7 10.43 10.88 6.28
CA ALA A 7 9.30 9.98 6.37
C ALA A 7 8.25 10.34 7.45
N ALA A 8 8.66 10.59 8.69
CA ALA A 8 7.70 10.80 9.79
C ALA A 8 6.94 12.14 9.71
N ARG A 9 7.65 13.23 9.39
CA ARG A 9 7.04 14.58 9.29
C ARG A 9 6.19 14.70 8.04
N ASP A 10 6.71 14.17 6.92
CA ASP A 10 6.04 14.17 5.63
C ASP A 10 4.74 13.36 5.65
N LEU A 11 4.69 12.24 6.41
CA LEU A 11 3.49 11.42 6.53
C LEU A 11 2.36 12.16 7.29
N GLY A 12 2.68 12.85 8.38
CA GLY A 12 1.70 13.56 9.20
C GLY A 12 1.08 14.76 8.46
N ASP A 13 1.92 15.58 7.83
CA ASP A 13 1.49 16.78 7.11
C ASP A 13 0.67 16.39 5.87
N LYS A 14 1.13 15.42 5.08
CA LYS A 14 0.40 14.94 3.90
C LYS A 14 -0.91 14.26 4.25
N ARG A 15 -0.94 13.43 5.30
CA ARG A 15 -2.18 12.75 5.71
C ARG A 15 -3.27 13.76 6.05
N SER A 16 -2.92 14.83 6.76
CA SER A 16 -3.87 15.89 7.12
C SER A 16 -4.34 16.68 5.89
N ILE A 17 -3.42 17.04 4.98
CA ILE A 17 -3.74 17.73 3.72
C ILE A 17 -4.67 16.88 2.84
N TYR A 18 -4.35 15.60 2.64
CA TYR A 18 -5.16 14.69 1.84
C TYR A 18 -6.53 14.43 2.45
N HIS A 19 -6.61 14.40 3.79
CA HIS A 19 -7.89 14.26 4.49
C HIS A 19 -8.77 15.49 4.26
N ALA A 20 -8.21 16.70 4.42
CA ALA A 20 -8.92 17.95 4.15
C ALA A 20 -9.35 18.09 2.68
N ALA A 21 -8.58 17.53 1.75
CA ALA A 21 -8.91 17.48 0.33
C ALA A 21 -9.94 16.39 -0.04
N GLY A 22 -10.38 15.55 0.91
CA GLY A 22 -11.39 14.51 0.66
C GLY A 22 -10.89 13.33 -0.17
N VAL A 23 -9.57 13.06 -0.17
CA VAL A 23 -9.02 11.90 -0.89
C VAL A 23 -9.54 10.62 -0.25
N GLY A 24 -10.24 9.77 -1.01
CA GLY A 24 -10.96 8.61 -0.47
C GLY A 24 -10.07 7.56 0.19
N HIS A 25 -8.86 7.34 -0.34
CA HIS A 25 -7.93 6.32 0.14
C HIS A 25 -6.51 6.84 0.16
N TYR A 26 -5.81 6.62 1.28
CA TYR A 26 -4.43 6.99 1.49
C TYR A 26 -3.58 5.74 1.71
N TRP A 27 -2.74 5.43 0.74
CA TRP A 27 -1.86 4.26 0.77
C TRP A 27 -0.45 4.67 1.17
N VAL A 28 0.10 3.97 2.16
CA VAL A 28 1.46 4.17 2.67
C VAL A 28 2.25 2.90 2.38
N LEU A 29 3.33 3.05 1.61
CA LEU A 29 4.31 2.00 1.37
C LEU A 29 5.51 2.25 2.25
N ASP A 30 5.83 1.29 3.12
CA ASP A 30 7.06 1.26 3.92
C ASP A 30 8.06 0.30 3.24
N PRO A 31 9.07 0.82 2.51
CA PRO A 31 10.05 -0.01 1.81
C PRO A 31 11.00 -0.75 2.74
N ALA A 32 11.26 -0.22 3.95
CA ALA A 32 12.17 -0.84 4.90
C ALA A 32 11.57 -2.13 5.46
N ASN A 33 10.27 -2.12 5.74
CA ASN A 33 9.53 -3.28 6.25
C ASN A 33 8.78 -4.06 5.17
N ARG A 34 8.80 -3.60 3.90
CA ARG A 34 8.04 -4.15 2.77
C ARG A 34 6.54 -4.29 3.10
N LEU A 35 5.96 -3.22 3.65
CA LEU A 35 4.55 -3.17 4.08
C LEU A 35 3.75 -2.18 3.23
N LEU A 36 2.53 -2.57 2.89
CA LEU A 36 1.46 -1.70 2.44
C LEU A 36 0.49 -1.47 3.60
N ILE A 37 0.21 -0.21 3.91
CA ILE A 37 -0.84 0.21 4.83
C ILE A 37 -1.84 1.05 4.07
N VAL A 38 -3.12 0.68 4.15
CA VAL A 38 -4.22 1.40 3.50
C VAL A 38 -5.08 2.06 4.55
N TYR A 39 -5.35 3.35 4.32
CA TYR A 39 -6.33 4.10 5.09
C TYR A 39 -7.50 4.53 4.20
N ARG A 40 -8.71 4.45 4.73
CA ARG A 40 -9.93 4.99 4.11
C ARG A 40 -10.33 6.29 4.79
N TRP A 41 -10.76 7.26 4.00
CA TRP A 41 -11.28 8.53 4.50
C TRP A 41 -12.56 8.34 5.31
N ALA A 42 -12.67 9.02 6.45
CA ALA A 42 -13.89 9.21 7.22
C ALA A 42 -13.94 10.65 7.74
N ARG A 43 -15.08 11.09 8.27
CA ARG A 43 -15.27 12.49 8.71
C ARG A 43 -14.31 12.88 9.83
N GLU A 44 -14.01 11.96 10.73
CA GLU A 44 -13.17 12.14 11.91
C GLU A 44 -11.67 12.03 11.60
N GLY A 45 -11.32 11.51 10.42
CA GLY A 45 -9.95 11.24 10.03
C GLY A 45 -9.86 10.02 9.11
N TYR A 46 -8.63 9.69 8.73
CA TYR A 46 -8.36 8.43 8.04
C TYR A 46 -8.47 7.23 8.99
N LEU A 47 -9.28 6.25 8.60
CA LEU A 47 -9.44 4.96 9.29
C LEU A 47 -8.49 3.93 8.69
N PHE A 48 -7.89 3.10 9.53
CA PHE A 48 -7.13 1.94 9.07
C PHE A 48 -8.05 0.94 8.38
N ALA A 49 -7.71 0.55 7.15
CA ALA A 49 -8.47 -0.42 6.36
C ALA A 49 -7.73 -1.77 6.26
N LEU A 50 -6.43 -1.73 5.96
CA LEU A 50 -5.63 -2.94 5.72
C LEU A 50 -4.15 -2.66 6.05
N SER A 51 -3.45 -3.67 6.54
CA SER A 51 -1.99 -3.77 6.49
C SER A 51 -1.62 -5.11 5.87
N ALA A 52 -0.68 -5.11 4.94
CA ALA A 52 -0.22 -6.30 4.24
C ALA A 52 1.29 -6.23 3.99
N GLY A 53 1.99 -7.33 4.22
CA GLY A 53 3.39 -7.50 3.85
C GLY A 53 3.58 -8.33 2.60
N ALA A 54 4.83 -8.67 2.29
CA ALA A 54 5.16 -9.68 1.29
C ALA A 54 4.54 -11.05 1.64
N GLY A 55 4.18 -11.84 0.62
CA GLY A 55 3.52 -13.13 0.79
C GLY A 55 2.25 -13.25 -0.04
N GLU A 56 1.13 -13.60 0.62
CA GLU A 56 -0.12 -13.85 -0.08
C GLU A 56 -0.70 -12.59 -0.75
N PRO A 57 -1.36 -12.71 -1.92
CA PRO A 57 -2.02 -11.60 -2.57
C PRO A 57 -3.12 -11.00 -1.68
N VAL A 58 -3.23 -9.67 -1.69
CA VAL A 58 -4.23 -8.94 -0.92
C VAL A 58 -5.18 -8.15 -1.80
N ARG A 59 -6.42 -8.00 -1.34
CA ARG A 59 -7.44 -7.16 -1.97
C ARG A 59 -7.57 -5.88 -1.14
N ALA A 60 -7.10 -4.77 -1.68
CA ALA A 60 -6.95 -3.51 -0.96
C ALA A 60 -7.90 -2.45 -1.53
N GLU A 61 -8.60 -1.70 -0.69
CA GLU A 61 -9.51 -0.64 -1.15
C GLU A 61 -8.73 0.51 -1.83
N PRO A 62 -9.20 1.07 -2.95
CA PRO A 62 -10.50 0.86 -3.61
C PRO A 62 -10.48 -0.20 -4.74
N PHE A 63 -9.47 -1.07 -4.74
CA PHE A 63 -9.24 -2.09 -5.75
C PHE A 63 -9.47 -3.49 -5.22
N GLU A 64 -10.49 -3.71 -4.38
CA GLU A 64 -10.79 -5.02 -3.78
C GLU A 64 -11.12 -6.09 -4.84
N ALA A 65 -11.49 -5.66 -6.05
CA ALA A 65 -11.67 -6.54 -7.20
C ALA A 65 -10.36 -7.15 -7.72
N LEU A 66 -9.21 -6.56 -7.41
CA LEU A 66 -7.88 -6.97 -7.87
C LEU A 66 -7.07 -7.60 -6.74
N GLU A 67 -6.34 -8.67 -7.06
CA GLU A 67 -5.34 -9.26 -6.17
C GLU A 67 -3.99 -8.57 -6.39
N LEU A 68 -3.47 -7.97 -5.32
CA LEU A 68 -2.24 -7.22 -5.32
C LEU A 68 -1.18 -7.99 -4.54
N ARG A 69 -0.04 -8.24 -5.17
CA ARG A 69 1.15 -8.74 -4.48
C ARG A 69 1.98 -7.54 -4.01
N VAL A 70 2.14 -7.41 -2.70
CA VAL A 70 2.80 -6.26 -2.06
C VAL A 70 4.26 -6.12 -2.50
N GLU A 71 4.95 -7.23 -2.74
CA GLU A 71 6.32 -7.27 -3.27
C GLU A 71 6.49 -6.51 -4.60
N LEU A 72 5.51 -6.59 -5.50
CA LEU A 72 5.56 -5.92 -6.81
C LEU A 72 5.48 -4.39 -6.68
N LEU A 73 4.91 -3.87 -5.59
CA LEU A 73 4.82 -2.41 -5.34
C LEU A 73 6.18 -1.79 -5.02
N PHE A 74 7.16 -2.61 -4.65
CA PHE A 74 8.52 -2.19 -4.37
C PHE A 74 9.49 -2.38 -5.54
N GLY A 75 8.99 -2.88 -6.68
CA GLY A 75 9.81 -3.14 -7.87
C GLY A 75 10.60 -4.45 -7.82
N ASP A 76 10.28 -5.37 -6.91
CA ASP A 76 10.74 -6.76 -7.04
C ASP A 76 9.97 -7.35 -8.24
N GLU A 77 10.57 -7.31 -9.42
CA GLU A 77 10.12 -8.08 -10.59
C GLU A 77 10.36 -9.57 -10.28
N GLY A 78 9.50 -10.16 -9.44
CA GLY A 78 9.37 -11.60 -9.40
C GLY A 78 8.84 -12.03 -10.75
N GLU A 79 9.73 -12.46 -11.66
CA GLU A 79 9.30 -13.14 -12.88
C GLU A 79 8.25 -14.19 -12.47
N PRO A 80 7.07 -14.21 -13.09
CA PRO A 80 6.15 -15.30 -12.86
C PRO A 80 6.90 -16.56 -13.24
N GLU A 81 7.16 -17.45 -12.28
CA GLU A 81 7.66 -18.78 -12.57
C GLU A 81 6.63 -19.42 -13.50
N ALA A 82 6.95 -19.41 -14.79
CA ALA A 82 6.15 -20.04 -15.81
C ALA A 82 6.02 -21.49 -15.37
N ALA A 83 4.81 -21.89 -14.97
CA ALA A 83 4.51 -23.25 -14.59
C ALA A 83 5.02 -24.15 -15.70
N ALA A 84 6.14 -24.84 -15.45
CA ALA A 84 6.73 -25.76 -16.39
C ALA A 84 5.64 -26.77 -16.77
N PRO A 85 5.43 -27.08 -18.06
CA PRO A 85 4.50 -28.12 -18.43
C PRO A 85 4.94 -29.41 -17.74
N ARG A 86 4.06 -29.93 -16.90
CA ARG A 86 4.28 -31.21 -16.20
C ARG A 86 4.42 -32.31 -17.28
N PRO A 87 5.44 -33.18 -17.19
CA PRO A 87 5.71 -34.20 -18.20
C PRO A 87 4.58 -35.22 -18.34
#